data_AF-A0A5F1SFR2-F1
#
_entry.id   AF-A0A5F1SFR2-F1
#
_cell.length_a   1.000
_cell.length_b   1.000
_cell.length_c   1.000
_cell.angle_alpha   90.00
_cell.angle_beta   90.00
_cell.angle_gamma   90.00
#
_symmetry.space_group_name_H-M   'P 1'
#
loop_
_entity.id
_entity.type
_entity.pdbx_description
1 polymer ?
#
loop_
_entity_poly.entity_id
_entity_poly.type
_entity_poly.pdbx_seq_one_letter_code
_entity_poly.pdbx_strand_id
1 'polypeptide(L)'
;MIPQLPTDNLYKFMTLGGIVIIVFCLWLIRDNSDRLDQALIRYNEATGQYDVAVTNVEQQGDSLEKKLNETSTLIQEALKPENASNVAAAQRAIDAFAALNSEYEKAVAKREDAYKAKIAAKQQGFAFDRVLKRSEQDLLVARINLICGGVILLIGLGSWYLLHQRKQDRLLGLQVEAATNGLTEGKKSEMVENTSAQDDGASI
;
A
#
# COMPACT_ATOMS: atom_id res chain seq x y z
N MET A 1 -47.01 -19.31 -17.52
CA MET A 1 -46.50 -19.39 -16.14
C MET A 1 -44.99 -19.24 -16.21
N ILE A 2 -44.43 -18.16 -15.67
CA ILE A 2 -42.97 -18.00 -15.61
C ILE A 2 -42.50 -18.94 -14.51
N PRO A 3 -41.58 -19.89 -14.78
CA PRO A 3 -41.07 -20.79 -13.75
C PRO A 3 -40.47 -19.96 -12.62
N GLN A 4 -40.94 -20.20 -11.39
CA GLN A 4 -40.36 -19.61 -10.20
C GLN A 4 -38.95 -20.19 -10.03
N LEU A 5 -37.96 -19.48 -10.55
CA LEU A 5 -36.56 -19.73 -10.19
C LEU A 5 -36.43 -19.59 -8.66
N PRO A 6 -35.59 -20.41 -8.01
CA PRO A 6 -35.38 -20.34 -6.58
C PRO A 6 -34.75 -18.98 -6.21
N THR A 7 -35.61 -18.02 -5.87
CA THR A 7 -35.24 -16.63 -5.53
C THR A 7 -34.42 -16.56 -4.25
N ASP A 8 -34.46 -17.59 -3.40
CA ASP A 8 -33.60 -17.74 -2.22
C ASP A 8 -32.11 -17.70 -2.58
N ASN A 9 -31.72 -18.35 -3.69
CA ASN A 9 -30.33 -18.39 -4.10
C ASN A 9 -29.84 -17.00 -4.55
N LEU A 10 -30.71 -16.18 -5.15
CA LEU A 10 -30.34 -14.86 -5.66
C LEU A 10 -29.85 -13.93 -4.54
N TYR A 11 -30.57 -13.86 -3.41
CA TYR A 11 -30.19 -12.97 -2.30
C TYR A 11 -28.88 -13.41 -1.64
N LYS A 12 -28.69 -14.72 -1.48
CA LYS A 12 -27.43 -15.30 -0.99
C LYS A 12 -26.26 -14.98 -1.92
N PHE A 13 -26.46 -15.08 -3.23
CA PHE A 13 -25.45 -14.68 -4.22
C PHE A 13 -25.15 -13.18 -4.19
N MET A 14 -26.15 -12.32 -3.98
CA MET A 14 -25.91 -10.88 -3.82
C MET A 14 -25.08 -10.57 -2.58
N THR A 15 -25.42 -11.17 -1.43
CA THR A 15 -24.64 -11.05 -0.19
C THR A 15 -23.20 -11.53 -0.40
N LEU A 16 -23.01 -12.72 -0.96
CA LEU A 16 -21.69 -13.27 -1.22
C LEU A 16 -20.90 -12.40 -2.20
N GLY A 17 -21.54 -11.92 -3.27
CA GLY A 17 -20.94 -11.01 -4.24
C GLY A 17 -20.47 -9.71 -3.61
N GLY A 18 -21.27 -9.11 -2.73
CA GLY A 18 -20.88 -7.93 -1.96
C GLY A 18 -19.65 -8.16 -1.08
N ILE A 19 -19.59 -9.30 -0.37
CA ILE A 19 -18.43 -9.69 0.45
C ILE A 19 -17.18 -9.84 -0.41
N VAL A 20 -17.28 -10.54 -1.54
CA VAL A 20 -16.15 -10.76 -2.46
C VAL A 20 -15.61 -9.43 -2.97
N ILE A 21 -16.49 -8.51 -3.37
CA ILE A 21 -16.09 -7.16 -3.81
C ILE A 21 -15.35 -6.43 -2.69
N ILE A 22 -15.86 -6.46 -1.46
CA ILE A 22 -15.21 -5.80 -0.30
C ILE A 22 -13.82 -6.37 -0.05
N VAL A 23 -13.67 -7.70 0.00
CA VAL A 23 -12.38 -8.37 0.22
C VAL A 23 -11.39 -8.01 -0.89
N PHE A 24 -11.85 -8.02 -2.14
CA PHE A 24 -11.03 -7.64 -3.29
C PHE A 24 -10.58 -6.18 -3.23
N CYS A 25 -11.45 -5.25 -2.83
CA CYS A 25 -11.10 -3.84 -2.63
C CYS A 25 -10.03 -3.67 -1.53
N LEU A 26 -10.17 -4.37 -0.41
CA LEU A 26 -9.17 -4.32 0.67
C LEU A 26 -7.82 -4.87 0.22
N TRP A 27 -7.82 -5.96 -0.55
CA TRP A 27 -6.61 -6.51 -1.13
C TRP A 27 -5.96 -5.54 -2.12
N LEU A 28 -6.74 -4.90 -3.00
CA LEU A 28 -6.24 -3.92 -3.97
C LEU A 28 -5.62 -2.70 -3.28
N ILE A 29 -6.25 -2.19 -2.21
CA ILE A 29 -5.72 -1.07 -1.42
C ILE A 29 -4.36 -1.45 -0.81
N ARG A 30 -4.24 -2.67 -0.28
CA ARG A 30 -2.97 -3.17 0.26
C ARG A 30 -1.88 -3.28 -0.82
N ASP A 31 -2.18 -3.92 -1.95
CA ASP A 31 -1.21 -4.08 -3.05
C ASP A 31 -0.72 -2.72 -3.59
N ASN A 32 -1.63 -1.74 -3.70
CA ASN A 32 -1.26 -0.38 -4.10
C ASN A 32 -0.37 0.33 -3.07
N SER A 33 -0.61 0.11 -1.76
CA SER A 33 0.27 0.62 -0.70
C SER A 33 1.68 0.07 -0.84
N ASP A 34 1.82 -1.25 -1.02
CA ASP A 34 3.12 -1.91 -1.15
C ASP A 34 3.90 -1.38 -2.39
N ARG A 35 3.19 -1.11 -3.50
CA ARG A 35 3.79 -0.52 -4.71
C ARG A 35 4.24 0.92 -4.50
N LEU A 36 3.44 1.73 -3.78
CA LEU A 36 3.77 3.11 -3.48
C LEU A 36 5.00 3.20 -2.57
N ASP A 37 5.07 2.33 -1.55
CA ASP A 37 6.22 2.25 -0.64
C ASP A 37 7.50 1.87 -1.40
N GLN A 38 7.44 0.89 -2.30
CA GLN A 38 8.58 0.53 -3.13
C GLN A 38 9.03 1.68 -4.05
N ALA A 39 8.09 2.41 -4.64
CA ALA A 39 8.39 3.57 -5.47
C ALA A 39 9.02 4.70 -4.65
N LEU A 40 8.53 4.93 -3.43
CA LEU A 40 9.04 5.94 -2.51
C LEU A 40 10.47 5.62 -2.05
N ILE A 41 10.75 4.36 -1.70
CA ILE A 41 12.11 3.91 -1.32
C ILE A 41 13.10 4.18 -2.46
N ARG A 42 12.77 3.80 -3.69
CA ARG A 42 13.63 4.02 -4.87
C ARG A 42 13.86 5.51 -5.16
N TYR A 43 12.81 6.32 -5.00
CA TYR A 43 12.91 7.77 -5.15
C TYR A 43 13.85 8.39 -4.09
N ASN A 44 13.71 7.98 -2.83
CA ASN A 44 14.55 8.46 -1.74
C ASN A 44 16.00 8.01 -1.90
N GLU A 45 16.24 6.76 -2.33
CA GLU A 45 17.58 6.26 -2.60
C GLU A 45 18.26 7.08 -3.71
N ALA A 46 17.57 7.32 -4.83
CA ALA A 46 18.11 8.10 -5.94
C ALA A 46 18.38 9.57 -5.56
N THR A 47 17.50 10.17 -4.76
CA THR A 47 17.67 11.53 -4.25
C THR A 47 18.85 11.61 -3.28
N GLY A 48 18.98 10.64 -2.37
CA GLY A 48 20.10 10.56 -1.44
C GLY A 48 21.45 10.37 -2.13
N GLN A 49 21.52 9.54 -3.18
CA GLN A 49 22.73 9.40 -4.00
C GLN A 49 23.11 10.71 -4.71
N TYR A 50 22.12 11.46 -5.20
CA TYR A 50 22.35 12.77 -5.79
C TYR A 50 22.88 13.77 -4.76
N ASP A 51 22.29 13.84 -3.56
CA ASP A 51 22.74 14.75 -2.50
C ASP A 51 24.19 14.47 -2.10
N VAL A 52 24.55 13.19 -1.90
CA VAL A 52 25.93 12.79 -1.62
C VAL A 52 26.88 13.19 -2.76
N ALA A 53 26.47 13.01 -4.02
CA ALA A 53 27.29 13.39 -5.17
C ALA A 53 27.50 14.91 -5.24
N VAL A 54 26.46 15.71 -4.94
CA VAL A 54 26.56 17.18 -4.89
C VAL A 54 27.52 17.61 -3.77
N THR A 55 27.36 17.08 -2.55
CA THR A 55 28.27 17.41 -1.44
C THR A 55 29.72 17.06 -1.76
N ASN A 56 29.97 15.94 -2.44
CA ASN A 56 31.31 15.56 -2.89
C ASN A 56 31.90 16.54 -3.91
N VAL A 57 31.08 17.09 -4.80
CA VAL A 57 31.49 18.10 -5.77
C VAL A 57 31.78 19.43 -5.09
N GLU A 58 30.95 19.84 -4.12
CA GLU A 58 31.16 21.06 -3.33
C GLU A 58 32.47 20.99 -2.54
N GLN A 59 32.69 19.91 -1.79
CA GLN A 59 33.94 19.69 -1.04
C GLN A 59 35.18 19.68 -1.94
N GLN A 60 35.07 19.12 -3.16
CA GLN A 60 36.15 19.19 -4.13
C GLN A 60 36.36 20.58 -4.71
N GLY A 61 35.28 21.34 -4.94
CA GLY A 61 35.35 22.74 -5.35
C GLY A 61 36.16 23.57 -4.35
N ASP A 62 35.83 23.45 -3.06
CA ASP A 62 36.55 24.13 -1.97
C ASP A 62 38.04 23.73 -1.93
N SER A 63 38.34 22.44 -2.09
CA SER A 63 39.72 21.96 -2.12
C SER A 63 40.48 22.46 -3.35
N LEU A 64 39.81 22.55 -4.51
CA LEU A 64 40.41 23.00 -5.75
C LEU A 64 40.69 24.50 -5.71
N GLU A 65 39.79 25.29 -5.12
CA GLU A 65 39.98 26.72 -4.92
C GLU A 65 41.22 27.01 -4.04
N LYS A 66 41.38 26.26 -2.95
CA LYS A 66 42.59 26.38 -2.10
C LYS A 66 43.87 26.07 -2.88
N LYS A 67 43.89 24.94 -3.62
CA LYS A 67 45.05 24.54 -4.44
C LYS A 67 45.33 25.54 -5.58
N LEU A 68 44.29 26.13 -6.16
CA LEU A 68 44.42 27.17 -7.18
C LEU A 68 45.09 28.41 -6.60
N ASN A 69 44.67 28.86 -5.42
CA ASN A 69 45.26 30.01 -4.73
C ASN A 69 46.73 29.75 -4.34
N GLU A 70 47.04 28.56 -3.82
CA GLU A 70 48.41 28.13 -3.51
C GLU A 70 49.29 28.11 -4.77
N THR A 71 48.80 27.49 -5.85
CA THR A 71 49.51 27.41 -7.14
C THR A 71 49.72 28.80 -7.75
N SER A 72 48.71 29.67 -7.69
CA SER A 72 48.79 31.06 -8.14
C SER A 72 49.88 31.82 -7.38
N THR A 73 49.95 31.64 -6.06
CA THR A 73 50.98 32.27 -5.21
C THR A 73 52.38 31.78 -5.60
N LEU A 74 52.56 30.47 -5.82
CA LEU A 74 53.84 29.90 -6.25
C LEU A 74 54.27 30.42 -7.64
N ILE A 75 53.34 30.53 -8.57
CA ILE A 75 53.59 31.08 -9.91
C ILE A 75 53.99 32.56 -9.81
N GLN A 76 53.26 33.37 -9.04
CA GLN A 76 53.59 34.78 -8.83
C GLN A 76 54.97 34.96 -8.21
N GLU A 77 55.32 34.13 -7.23
CA GLU A 77 56.64 34.15 -6.59
C GLU A 77 57.76 33.80 -7.58
N ALA A 78 57.56 32.77 -8.41
CA ALA A 78 58.52 32.35 -9.43
C ALA A 78 58.71 33.40 -10.54
N LEU A 79 57.70 34.23 -10.81
CA LEU A 79 57.75 35.29 -11.81
C LEU A 79 58.43 36.59 -11.32
N LYS A 80 58.74 36.71 -10.04
CA LYS A 80 59.45 37.89 -9.52
C LYS A 80 60.85 38.01 -10.15
N PRO A 81 61.33 39.23 -10.48
CA PRO A 81 62.64 39.43 -11.11
C PRO A 81 63.80 38.83 -10.31
N GLU A 82 63.71 38.88 -8.97
CA GLU A 82 64.68 38.33 -8.03
C GLU A 82 64.84 36.80 -8.16
N ASN A 83 63.79 36.11 -8.63
CA ASN A 83 63.75 34.66 -8.82
C ASN A 83 64.01 34.23 -10.28
N ALA A 84 64.37 35.14 -11.19
CA ALA A 84 64.51 34.83 -12.62
C ALA A 84 65.55 33.73 -12.93
N SER A 85 66.58 33.58 -12.09
CA SER A 85 67.59 32.51 -12.20
C SER A 85 67.33 31.32 -11.28
N ASN A 86 66.26 31.36 -10.47
CA ASN A 86 65.94 30.33 -9.48
C ASN A 86 65.13 29.19 -10.12
N VAL A 87 65.84 28.27 -10.78
CA VAL A 87 65.26 27.08 -11.45
C VAL A 87 64.39 26.26 -10.48
N ALA A 88 64.77 26.18 -9.20
CA ALA A 88 64.01 25.42 -8.21
C ALA A 88 62.66 26.05 -7.85
N ALA A 89 62.51 27.38 -7.95
CA ALA A 89 61.22 28.04 -7.79
C ALA A 89 60.30 27.78 -8.99
N ALA A 90 60.85 27.89 -10.21
CA ALA A 90 60.11 27.59 -11.43
C ALA A 90 59.63 26.13 -11.48
N GLN A 91 60.49 25.17 -11.12
CA GLN A 91 60.12 23.76 -11.10
C GLN A 91 58.99 23.47 -10.10
N ARG A 92 59.03 24.06 -8.89
CA ARG A 92 57.95 23.92 -7.90
C ARG A 92 56.61 24.45 -8.41
N ALA A 93 56.62 25.57 -9.14
CA ALA A 93 55.40 26.12 -9.73
C ALA A 93 54.84 25.20 -10.83
N ILE A 94 55.70 24.62 -11.67
CA ILE A 94 55.32 23.65 -12.71
C ILE A 94 54.72 22.39 -12.07
N ASP A 95 55.36 21.83 -11.04
CA ASP A 95 54.89 20.63 -10.36
C ASP A 95 53.54 20.88 -9.66
N ALA A 96 53.38 22.04 -9.02
CA ALA A 96 52.12 22.45 -8.41
C ALA A 96 51.00 22.60 -9.46
N PHE A 97 51.31 23.18 -10.61
CA PHE A 97 50.35 23.30 -11.72
C PHE A 97 49.94 21.93 -12.29
N ALA A 98 50.90 21.01 -12.46
CA ALA A 98 50.60 19.65 -12.90
C ALA A 98 49.70 18.90 -11.90
N ALA A 99 49.97 19.05 -10.60
CA ALA A 99 49.13 18.48 -9.54
C ALA A 99 47.72 19.10 -9.53
N LEU A 100 47.61 20.42 -9.70
CA LEU A 100 46.33 21.13 -9.81
C LEU A 100 45.52 20.62 -11.01
N ASN A 101 46.15 20.42 -12.17
CA ASN A 101 45.47 19.91 -13.36
C ASN A 101 44.93 18.49 -13.15
N SER A 102 45.70 17.61 -12.51
CA SER A 102 45.23 16.25 -12.16
C SER A 102 44.02 16.29 -11.22
N GLU A 103 44.01 17.19 -10.25
CA GLU A 103 42.90 17.35 -9.31
C GLU A 103 41.67 17.99 -9.98
N TYR A 104 41.88 18.90 -10.93
CA TYR A 104 40.82 19.45 -11.77
C TYR A 104 40.13 18.36 -12.59
N GLU A 105 40.88 17.45 -13.22
CA GLU A 105 40.30 16.32 -13.97
C GLU A 105 39.42 15.43 -13.08
N LYS A 106 39.86 15.15 -11.85
CA LYS A 106 39.05 14.41 -10.86
C LYS A 106 37.77 15.17 -10.48
N ALA A 107 37.85 16.49 -10.32
CA ALA A 107 36.69 17.33 -10.02
C ALA A 107 35.67 17.34 -11.16
N VAL A 108 36.15 17.39 -12.41
CA VAL A 108 35.30 17.28 -13.61
C VAL A 108 34.60 15.93 -13.65
N ALA A 109 35.32 14.82 -13.39
CA ALA A 109 34.72 13.49 -13.36
C ALA A 109 33.61 13.38 -12.28
N LYS A 110 33.86 13.87 -11.05
CA LYS A 110 32.81 13.86 -10.01
C LYS A 110 31.62 14.75 -10.35
N ARG A 111 31.84 15.88 -11.03
CA ARG A 111 30.75 16.74 -11.52
C ARG A 111 29.88 16.01 -12.55
N GLU A 112 30.49 15.24 -13.43
CA GLU A 112 29.76 14.38 -14.38
C GLU A 112 28.94 13.32 -13.65
N ASP A 113 29.52 12.66 -12.63
CA ASP A 113 28.80 11.68 -11.80
C ASP A 113 27.62 12.30 -11.05
N ALA A 114 27.79 13.50 -10.48
CA ALA A 114 26.69 14.24 -9.85
C ALA A 114 25.60 14.62 -10.86
N TYR A 115 25.96 14.95 -12.09
CA TYR A 115 25.00 15.21 -13.16
C TYR A 115 24.22 13.95 -13.56
N LYS A 116 24.89 12.80 -13.66
CA LYS A 116 24.23 11.50 -13.90
C LYS A 116 23.28 11.15 -12.76
N ALA A 117 23.70 11.32 -11.51
CA ALA A 117 22.86 11.10 -10.33
C ALA A 117 21.63 12.03 -10.34
N LYS A 118 21.78 13.29 -10.75
CA LYS A 118 20.66 14.24 -10.92
C LYS A 118 19.63 13.76 -11.92
N ILE A 119 20.09 13.26 -13.08
CA ILE A 119 19.20 12.73 -14.11
C ILE A 119 18.46 11.50 -13.57
N ALA A 120 19.18 10.59 -12.90
CA ALA A 120 18.58 9.40 -12.29
C ALA A 120 17.52 9.78 -11.25
N ALA A 121 17.82 10.70 -10.34
CA ALA A 121 16.86 11.21 -9.35
C ALA A 121 15.62 11.82 -10.01
N LYS A 122 15.78 12.62 -11.07
CA LYS A 122 14.65 13.18 -11.83
C LYS A 122 13.82 12.10 -12.51
N GLN A 123 14.46 11.12 -13.15
CA GLN A 123 13.76 10.00 -13.78
C GLN A 123 12.95 9.19 -12.77
N GLN A 124 13.51 8.91 -11.59
CA GLN A 124 12.79 8.26 -10.50
C GLN A 124 11.66 9.14 -9.96
N GLY A 125 11.85 10.45 -9.87
CA GLY A 125 10.79 11.40 -9.49
C GLY A 125 9.58 11.37 -10.44
N PHE A 126 9.83 11.32 -11.76
CA PHE A 126 8.74 11.15 -12.74
C PHE A 126 8.05 9.80 -12.64
N ALA A 127 8.81 8.73 -12.37
CA ALA A 127 8.25 7.39 -12.17
C ALA A 127 7.37 7.35 -10.91
N PHE A 128 7.84 7.94 -9.81
CA PHE A 128 7.10 8.08 -8.56
C PHE A 128 5.81 8.88 -8.74
N ASP A 129 5.86 10.06 -9.38
CA ASP A 129 4.67 10.88 -9.67
C ASP A 129 3.61 10.11 -10.47
N ARG A 130 4.04 9.29 -11.44
CA ARG A 130 3.13 8.44 -12.22
C ARG A 130 2.49 7.34 -11.36
N VAL A 131 3.27 6.69 -10.50
CA VAL A 131 2.76 5.67 -9.56
C VAL A 131 1.78 6.29 -8.58
N LEU A 132 2.09 7.48 -8.04
CA LEU A 132 1.24 8.21 -7.12
C LEU A 132 -0.11 8.55 -7.77
N LYS A 133 -0.11 9.18 -8.95
CA LYS A 133 -1.33 9.53 -9.69
C LYS A 133 -2.19 8.30 -10.01
N ARG A 134 -1.54 7.20 -10.41
CA ARG A 134 -2.25 5.94 -10.67
C ARG A 134 -2.85 5.37 -9.38
N SER A 135 -2.10 5.40 -8.27
CA SER A 135 -2.57 4.93 -6.97
C SER A 135 -3.76 5.74 -6.47
N GLU A 136 -3.78 7.06 -6.68
CA GLU A 136 -4.93 7.92 -6.35
C GLU A 136 -6.18 7.54 -7.14
N GLN A 137 -6.04 7.30 -8.44
CA GLN A 137 -7.13 6.84 -9.30
C GLN A 137 -7.63 5.46 -8.88
N ASP A 138 -6.72 4.52 -8.63
CA ASP A 138 -7.07 3.16 -8.22
C ASP A 138 -7.74 3.16 -6.83
N LEU A 139 -7.32 4.04 -5.91
CA LEU A 139 -7.93 4.20 -4.59
C LEU A 139 -9.35 4.80 -4.69
N LEU A 140 -9.57 5.76 -5.60
CA LEU A 140 -10.91 6.28 -5.87
C LEU A 140 -11.84 5.18 -6.38
N VAL A 141 -11.38 4.38 -7.34
CA VAL A 141 -12.15 3.23 -7.87
C VAL A 141 -12.41 2.20 -6.78
N ALA A 142 -11.40 1.87 -5.96
CA ALA A 142 -11.54 0.95 -4.83
C ALA A 142 -12.59 1.45 -3.82
N ARG A 143 -12.60 2.75 -3.50
CA ARG A 143 -13.57 3.36 -2.59
C ARG A 143 -14.99 3.27 -3.14
N ILE A 144 -15.18 3.58 -4.42
CA ILE A 144 -16.49 3.46 -5.08
C ILE A 144 -16.97 2.01 -5.03
N ASN A 145 -16.11 1.05 -5.42
CA ASN A 145 -16.44 -0.37 -5.41
C ASN A 145 -16.71 -0.89 -3.99
N LEU A 146 -15.98 -0.40 -2.98
CA LEU A 146 -16.21 -0.76 -1.58
C LEU A 146 -17.60 -0.32 -1.11
N ILE A 147 -18.01 0.92 -1.45
CA ILE A 147 -19.35 1.44 -1.14
C ILE A 147 -20.41 0.62 -1.88
N CYS A 148 -20.24 0.39 -3.18
CA CYS A 148 -21.18 -0.41 -3.98
C CYS A 148 -21.31 -1.84 -3.44
N GLY A 149 -20.19 -2.49 -3.11
CA GLY A 149 -20.15 -3.82 -2.50
C GLY A 149 -20.89 -3.85 -1.15
N GLY A 150 -20.69 -2.84 -0.31
CA GLY A 150 -21.41 -2.66 0.95
C GLY A 150 -22.93 -2.50 0.76
N VAL A 151 -23.34 -1.69 -0.22
CA VAL A 151 -24.76 -1.52 -0.55
C VAL A 151 -25.38 -2.84 -1.04
N ILE A 152 -24.72 -3.56 -1.95
CA ILE A 152 -25.20 -4.86 -2.45
C ILE A 152 -25.30 -5.88 -1.31
N LEU A 153 -24.30 -5.92 -0.43
CA LEU A 153 -24.29 -6.76 0.76
C LEU A 153 -25.52 -6.52 1.65
N LEU A 154 -25.79 -5.26 1.98
CA LEU A 154 -26.92 -4.88 2.83
C LEU A 154 -28.27 -5.17 2.16
N ILE A 155 -28.41 -4.92 0.85
CA ILE A 155 -29.62 -5.26 0.09
C ILE A 155 -29.85 -6.77 0.07
N GLY A 156 -28.80 -7.57 -0.16
CA GLY A 156 -28.87 -9.03 -0.16
C GLY A 156 -29.31 -9.57 1.20
N LEU A 157 -28.68 -9.10 2.28
CA LEU A 157 -29.02 -9.51 3.66
C LEU A 157 -30.44 -9.09 4.03
N GLY A 158 -30.82 -7.84 3.77
CA GLY A 158 -32.14 -7.33 4.07
C GLY A 158 -33.24 -8.06 3.31
N SER A 159 -33.03 -8.31 2.01
CA SER A 159 -33.99 -9.02 1.18
C SER A 159 -34.13 -10.49 1.60
N TRP A 160 -33.01 -11.16 1.90
CA TRP A 160 -33.03 -12.53 2.41
C TRP A 160 -33.79 -12.62 3.74
N TYR A 161 -33.51 -11.71 4.69
CA TYR A 161 -34.16 -11.71 5.99
C TYR A 161 -35.68 -11.48 5.89
N LEU A 162 -36.09 -10.44 5.17
CA LEU A 162 -37.50 -10.05 5.08
C LEU A 162 -38.35 -11.06 4.31
N LEU A 163 -37.81 -11.62 3.22
CA LEU A 163 -38.59 -12.47 2.31
C LEU A 163 -38.54 -13.95 2.65
N HIS A 164 -37.40 -14.44 3.18
CA HIS A 164 -37.18 -15.85 3.47
C HIS A 164 -37.13 -16.13 4.97
N GLN A 165 -36.18 -15.54 5.70
CA GLN A 165 -35.95 -15.88 7.11
C GLN A 165 -37.19 -15.66 7.97
N ARG A 166 -37.86 -14.51 7.85
CA ARG A 166 -39.08 -14.21 8.61
C ARG A 166 -40.21 -15.23 8.40
N LYS A 167 -40.32 -15.82 7.20
CA LYS A 167 -41.33 -16.84 6.92
C LYS A 167 -40.92 -18.19 7.51
N GLN A 168 -39.64 -18.55 7.40
CA GLN A 168 -39.11 -19.77 8.00
C GLN A 168 -39.24 -19.74 9.53
N ASP A 169 -38.91 -18.62 10.16
CA ASP A 169 -39.08 -18.42 11.61
C ASP A 169 -40.53 -18.59 12.04
N ARG A 170 -41.49 -18.04 11.26
CA ARG A 170 -42.92 -18.22 11.52
C ARG A 170 -43.36 -19.68 11.39
N LEU A 171 -42.88 -20.39 10.38
CA LEU A 171 -43.19 -21.81 10.18
C LEU A 171 -42.62 -22.67 11.31
N LEU A 172 -41.38 -22.44 11.71
CA LEU A 172 -40.76 -23.10 12.85
C LEU A 172 -41.53 -22.84 14.14
N GLY A 173 -41.97 -21.60 14.37
CA GLY A 173 -42.81 -21.26 15.52
C GLY A 173 -44.11 -22.08 15.57
N LEU A 174 -44.82 -22.20 14.44
CA LEU A 174 -46.04 -23.01 14.36
C LEU A 174 -45.78 -24.50 14.56
N GLN A 175 -44.66 -25.03 14.06
CA GLN A 175 -44.26 -26.42 14.28
C GLN A 175 -43.97 -26.71 15.75
N VAL A 176 -43.29 -25.79 16.43
CA VAL A 176 -43.02 -25.89 17.87
C VAL A 176 -44.32 -25.85 18.68
N GLU A 177 -45.24 -24.95 18.34
CA GLU A 177 -46.55 -24.85 19.00
C GLU A 177 -47.39 -26.13 18.81
N ALA A 178 -47.49 -26.64 17.58
CA ALA A 178 -48.20 -27.87 17.28
C ALA A 178 -47.61 -29.08 18.01
N ALA A 179 -46.28 -29.21 18.04
CA ALA A 179 -45.60 -30.27 18.78
C ALA A 179 -45.88 -30.19 20.28
N THR A 180 -45.90 -28.97 20.85
CA THR A 180 -46.19 -28.75 22.27
C THR A 180 -47.63 -29.11 22.63
N ASN A 181 -48.58 -28.74 21.78
CA ASN A 181 -50.00 -29.08 21.96
C ASN A 181 -50.23 -30.59 21.84
N GLY A 182 -49.64 -31.24 20.83
CA GLY A 182 -49.73 -32.69 20.66
C GLY A 182 -49.17 -33.48 21.85
N LEU A 183 -48.05 -33.04 22.42
CA LEU A 183 -47.52 -33.65 23.66
C LEU A 183 -48.45 -33.45 24.87
N THR A 184 -49.13 -32.30 24.93
CA THR A 184 -50.07 -32.00 26.02
C THR A 184 -51.35 -32.82 25.89
N GLU A 185 -51.88 -32.97 24.68
CA GLU A 185 -53.04 -33.82 24.38
C GLU A 185 -52.75 -35.30 24.62
N GLY A 186 -51.55 -35.78 24.24
CA GLY A 186 -51.08 -37.13 24.54
C GLY A 186 -51.05 -37.41 26.05
N LYS A 187 -50.44 -36.52 26.84
CA LYS A 187 -50.40 -36.66 28.31
C LYS A 187 -51.79 -36.65 28.95
N LYS A 188 -52.71 -35.81 28.46
CA LYS A 188 -54.10 -35.80 28.96
C LYS A 188 -54.80 -37.12 28.66
N SER A 189 -54.62 -37.66 27.46
CA SER A 189 -55.19 -38.95 27.06
C SER A 189 -54.66 -40.10 27.93
N GLU A 190 -53.35 -40.13 28.20
CA GLU A 190 -52.73 -41.11 29.13
C GLU A 190 -53.27 -40.98 30.57
N MET A 191 -53.51 -39.76 31.07
CA MET A 191 -54.10 -39.57 32.41
C MET A 191 -55.55 -40.07 32.48
N VAL A 192 -56.36 -39.83 31.45
CA VAL A 192 -57.74 -40.30 31.39
C VAL A 192 -57.79 -41.83 31.33
N GLU A 193 -56.94 -42.46 30.50
CA GLU A 193 -56.85 -43.92 30.36
C GLU A 193 -56.44 -44.59 31.68
N ASN A 194 -55.43 -44.05 32.38
CA ASN A 194 -55.01 -44.55 33.69
C ASN A 194 -56.08 -44.38 34.78
N THR A 195 -56.89 -43.31 34.73
CA THR A 195 -57.96 -43.09 35.70
C THR A 195 -59.11 -44.08 35.48
N SER A 196 -59.48 -44.38 34.23
CA SER A 196 -60.49 -45.41 33.93
C SER A 196 -60.07 -46.81 34.35
N ALA A 197 -58.78 -47.15 34.24
CA ALA A 197 -58.28 -48.46 34.63
C ALA A 197 -58.29 -48.70 36.16
N GLN A 198 -58.31 -47.63 36.96
CA GLN A 198 -58.29 -47.73 38.43
C GLN A 198 -59.69 -47.88 39.04
N ASP A 199 -60.74 -47.38 38.40
CA ASP A 199 -62.13 -47.46 38.89
C ASP A 199 -62.72 -48.87 38.72
N ASP A 200 -62.32 -49.61 37.67
CA ASP A 200 -62.77 -50.99 37.43
C ASP A 200 -62.21 -52.01 38.45
N GLY A 201 -61.23 -51.62 39.28
CA GLY A 201 -60.60 -52.47 40.29
C GLY A 201 -61.16 -52.35 41.71
N ALA A 202 -62.06 -51.40 42.00
CA ALA A 202 -62.53 -51.10 43.36
C ALA A 202 -63.91 -51.69 43.74
N SER A 203 -64.54 -52.45 42.84
CA SER A 203 -65.80 -53.15 43.12
C SER A 203 -65.53 -54.59 43.59
N ILE A 204 -65.19 -54.77 44.88
CA ILE A 204 -65.28 -56.05 45.60
C ILE A 204 -65.97 -55.81 46.94
#